data_AF-A0A4Q7XX39-F1
#
_entry.id   AF-A0A4Q7XX39-F1
#
_cell.length_a   1.000
_cell.length_b   1.000
_cell.length_c   1.000
_cell.angle_alpha   90.00
_cell.angle_beta   90.00
_cell.angle_gamma   90.00
#
_symmetry.space_group_name_H-M   'P 1'
#
loop_
_entity.id
_entity.type
_entity.pdbx_description
1 polymer ?
#
loop_
_entity_poly.entity_id
_entity_poly.type
_entity_poly.pdbx_seq_one_letter_code
_entity_poly.pdbx_strand_id
1 'polypeptide(L)'
;MPINWETTAEEVHIIRRIALKYVELVNKPLCDLRSAVMDITAVHANGCPLRLEEMAEAAEAKTGDFTHDAIGIYVHLERETGTLKNFFVPRYAQTERKGS
;
A
#
# COMPACT_ATOMS: atom_id res chain seq x y z
N MET A 1 -13.40 -13.93 -3.30
CA MET A 1 -12.61 -14.65 -2.28
C MET A 1 -12.49 -13.75 -1.06
N PRO A 2 -12.48 -14.30 0.17
CA PRO A 2 -12.25 -13.48 1.36
C PRO A 2 -10.85 -12.86 1.32
N ILE A 3 -10.70 -11.66 1.89
CA ILE A 3 -9.42 -10.93 1.98
C ILE A 3 -8.43 -11.73 2.83
N ASN A 4 -7.22 -11.94 2.32
CA ASN A 4 -6.09 -12.41 3.08
C ASN A 4 -5.47 -11.25 3.89
N TRP A 5 -5.20 -11.48 5.17
CA TRP A 5 -4.53 -10.53 6.06
C TRP A 5 -3.17 -11.05 6.54
N GLU A 6 -2.71 -12.18 6.01
CA GLU A 6 -1.41 -12.76 6.36
C GLU A 6 -0.28 -11.84 5.93
N THR A 7 0.45 -11.35 6.93
CA THR A 7 1.68 -10.55 6.81
C THR A 7 2.57 -10.88 8.00
N THR A 8 3.87 -10.71 7.83
CA THR A 8 4.85 -10.88 8.89
C THR A 8 4.86 -9.66 9.83
N ALA A 9 5.38 -9.84 11.04
CA ALA A 9 5.52 -8.73 11.99
C ALA A 9 6.42 -7.59 11.46
N GLU A 10 7.42 -7.93 10.64
CA GLU A 10 8.31 -6.98 9.98
C GLU A 10 7.56 -6.16 8.92
N GLU A 11 6.79 -6.82 8.04
CA GLU A 11 5.97 -6.15 7.03
C GLU A 11 4.95 -5.22 7.68
N VAL A 12 4.28 -5.64 8.76
CA VAL A 12 3.35 -4.79 9.51
C VAL A 12 4.04 -3.53 10.06
N HIS A 13 5.28 -3.67 10.54
CA HIS A 13 6.06 -2.53 11.03
C HIS A 13 6.34 -1.53 9.90
N ILE A 14 6.75 -2.02 8.72
CA ILE A 14 7.03 -1.18 7.55
C ILE A 14 5.75 -0.52 7.02
N ILE A 15 4.66 -1.28 6.88
CA ILE A 15 3.34 -0.79 6.46
C ILE A 15 2.88 0.34 7.38
N ARG A 16 3.06 0.22 8.70
CA ARG A 16 2.70 1.27 9.65
C ARG A 16 3.50 2.56 9.43
N ARG A 17 4.80 2.47 9.08
CA ARG A 17 5.62 3.64 8.75
C ARG A 17 5.11 4.34 7.48
N ILE A 18 4.81 3.57 6.44
CA ILE A 18 4.21 4.08 5.19
C ILE A 18 2.88 4.78 5.48
N ALA A 19 2.00 4.12 6.24
CA ALA A 19 0.67 4.63 6.59
C ALA A 19 0.73 5.93 7.40
N LEU A 20 1.67 6.04 8.36
CA LEU A 20 1.91 7.27 9.11
C LEU A 20 2.25 8.44 8.18
N LYS A 21 3.20 8.24 7.26
CA LYS A 21 3.57 9.27 6.28
C LYS A 21 2.45 9.62 5.33
N TYR A 22 1.67 8.62 4.89
CA TYR A 22 0.51 8.89 4.05
C TYR A 22 -0.50 9.81 4.76
N VAL A 23 -0.86 9.50 6.00
CA VAL A 23 -1.79 10.32 6.80
C VAL A 23 -1.22 11.70 7.15
N GLU A 24 0.11 11.86 7.23
CA GLU A 24 0.74 13.17 7.36
C GLU A 24 0.64 14.00 6.06
N LEU A 25 0.69 13.34 4.89
CA LEU A 25 0.58 14.00 3.58
C LEU A 25 -0.86 14.35 3.21
N VAL A 26 -1.83 13.48 3.54
CA VAL A 26 -3.25 13.74 3.26
C VAL A 26 -3.92 14.44 4.43
N ASN A 27 -4.64 15.53 4.14
CA ASN A 27 -5.37 16.24 5.20
C ASN A 27 -6.53 15.37 5.72
N LYS A 28 -6.76 15.34 7.04
CA LYS A 28 -7.99 14.75 7.63
C LYS A 28 -9.20 15.50 7.06
N PRO A 29 -10.32 14.86 6.62
CA PRO A 29 -10.89 13.57 7.03
C PRO A 29 -10.74 12.43 6.02
N LEU A 30 -9.87 12.54 5.02
CA LEU A 30 -9.81 11.60 3.89
C LEU A 30 -9.32 10.20 4.27
N CYS A 31 -8.42 10.08 5.26
CA CYS A 31 -7.89 8.78 5.68
C CYS A 31 -7.39 8.85 7.14
N ASP A 32 -7.68 7.82 7.92
CA ASP A 32 -7.07 7.60 9.24
C ASP A 32 -5.96 6.53 9.17
N LEU A 33 -5.11 6.47 10.20
CA LEU A 33 -3.96 5.56 10.23
C LEU A 33 -4.37 4.09 10.15
N ARG A 34 -5.46 3.68 10.80
CA ARG A 34 -5.91 2.29 10.79
C ARG A 34 -6.39 1.92 9.39
N SER A 35 -7.18 2.79 8.77
CA SER A 35 -7.66 2.60 7.39
C SER A 35 -6.47 2.52 6.41
N ALA A 36 -5.47 3.40 6.53
CA ALA A 36 -4.26 3.34 5.70
C ALA A 36 -3.47 2.04 5.89
N VAL A 37 -3.27 1.58 7.13
CA VAL A 37 -2.60 0.29 7.41
C VAL A 37 -3.37 -0.86 6.78
N MET A 38 -4.70 -0.89 6.94
CA MET A 38 -5.54 -1.94 6.38
C MET A 38 -5.52 -1.93 4.85
N ASP A 39 -5.63 -0.76 4.21
CA ASP A 39 -5.65 -0.65 2.75
C ASP A 39 -4.31 -1.13 2.14
N ILE A 40 -3.17 -0.73 2.71
CA ILE A 40 -1.85 -1.18 2.24
C ILE A 40 -1.67 -2.68 2.47
N THR A 41 -2.09 -3.19 3.64
CA THR A 41 -2.03 -4.64 3.94
C THR A 41 -2.88 -5.44 2.97
N ALA A 42 -4.11 -4.98 2.70
CA ALA A 42 -5.03 -5.65 1.80
C ALA A 42 -4.44 -5.74 0.39
N VAL A 43 -3.89 -4.65 -0.16
CA VAL A 43 -3.23 -4.67 -1.48
C VAL A 43 -2.05 -5.63 -1.51
N HIS A 44 -1.17 -5.52 -0.50
CA HIS A 44 0.06 -6.31 -0.42
C HIS A 44 -0.23 -7.82 -0.34
N ALA A 45 -1.21 -8.21 0.48
CA ALA A 45 -1.57 -9.62 0.69
C ALA A 45 -2.54 -10.18 -0.37
N ASN A 46 -3.14 -9.34 -1.23
CA ASN A 46 -4.19 -9.75 -2.17
C ASN A 46 -3.93 -9.26 -3.60
N GLY A 47 -3.02 -9.95 -4.28
CA GLY A 47 -2.85 -9.84 -5.74
C GLY A 47 -1.92 -8.73 -6.21
N CYS A 48 -1.43 -7.86 -5.33
CA CYS A 48 -0.40 -6.88 -5.67
C CYS A 48 0.64 -6.73 -4.54
N PRO A 49 1.53 -7.72 -4.35
CA PRO A 49 2.65 -7.61 -3.42
C PRO A 49 3.44 -6.32 -3.68
N LEU A 50 3.83 -5.64 -2.61
CA LEU A 50 4.51 -4.33 -2.67
C LEU A 50 5.97 -4.45 -2.23
N ARG A 51 6.86 -3.66 -2.85
CA ARG A 51 8.24 -3.43 -2.41
C ARG A 51 8.20 -2.49 -1.21
N LEU A 52 7.79 -3.03 -0.05
CA LEU A 52 7.45 -2.26 1.15
C LEU A 52 8.60 -1.37 1.63
N GLU A 53 9.83 -1.87 1.63
CA GLU A 53 10.98 -1.05 2.05
C GLU A 53 11.24 0.13 1.11
N GLU A 54 11.25 -0.11 -0.21
CA GLU A 54 11.40 0.98 -1.19
C GLU A 54 10.27 2.02 -1.08
N MET A 55 9.04 1.55 -0.85
CA MET A 55 7.90 2.43 -0.64
C MET A 55 8.02 3.23 0.67
N ALA A 56 8.58 2.64 1.73
CA ALA A 56 8.83 3.32 3.01
C ALA A 56 9.94 4.37 2.89
N GLU A 57 11.03 4.07 2.18
CA GLU A 57 12.08 5.04 1.86
C GLU A 57 11.53 6.22 1.04
N ALA A 58 10.71 5.91 0.03
CA ALA A 58 10.02 6.92 -0.77
C ALA A 58 9.02 7.76 0.04
N ALA A 59 8.37 7.16 1.04
CA ALA A 59 7.47 7.85 1.96
C ALA A 59 8.22 8.84 2.86
N GLU A 60 9.38 8.45 3.40
CA GLU A 60 10.25 9.36 4.16
C GLU A 60 10.77 10.51 3.27
N ALA A 61 11.15 10.21 2.03
CA ALA A 61 11.61 11.20 1.05
C ALA A 61 10.47 12.03 0.43
N LYS A 62 9.20 11.72 0.74
CA LYS A 62 7.99 12.40 0.22
C LYS A 62 7.98 12.49 -1.31
N THR A 63 8.32 11.40 -1.99
CA THR A 63 8.39 11.40 -3.45
C THR A 63 7.00 11.50 -4.08
N GLY A 64 6.94 12.00 -5.32
CA GLY A 64 5.71 11.98 -6.12
C GLY A 64 5.22 10.57 -6.41
N ASP A 65 6.12 9.60 -6.51
CA ASP A 65 5.80 8.19 -6.71
C ASP A 65 5.10 7.59 -5.50
N PHE A 66 5.58 7.88 -4.28
CA PHE A 66 4.90 7.47 -3.05
C PHE A 66 3.50 8.07 -2.98
N THR A 67 3.38 9.38 -3.25
CA THR A 67 2.09 10.08 -3.18
C THR A 67 1.10 9.51 -4.20
N HIS A 68 1.55 9.25 -5.43
CA HIS A 68 0.76 8.62 -6.48
C HIS A 68 0.24 7.25 -6.04
N ASP A 69 1.12 6.39 -5.53
CA ASP A 69 0.77 5.02 -5.16
C ASP A 69 -0.16 4.98 -3.95
N ALA A 70 0.12 5.76 -2.90
CA ALA A 70 -0.70 5.78 -1.70
C ALA A 70 -2.12 6.30 -1.96
N ILE A 71 -2.27 7.38 -2.74
CA ILE A 71 -3.58 7.90 -3.15
C ILE A 71 -4.27 6.90 -4.09
N GLY A 72 -3.53 6.35 -5.05
CA GLY A 72 -4.07 5.39 -6.00
C GLY A 72 -4.58 4.12 -5.32
N ILE A 73 -3.87 3.59 -4.31
CA ILE A 73 -4.35 2.47 -3.49
C ILE A 73 -5.67 2.84 -2.81
N TYR A 74 -5.73 3.98 -2.12
CA TYR A 74 -6.95 4.41 -1.44
C TYR A 74 -8.17 4.53 -2.38
N VAL A 75 -7.95 5.06 -3.60
CA VAL A 75 -8.98 5.29 -4.62
C VAL A 75 -9.40 3.99 -5.33
N HIS A 76 -8.46 3.11 -5.64
CA HIS A 76 -8.69 1.96 -6.52
C HIS A 76 -8.86 0.63 -5.77
N LEU A 77 -8.64 0.59 -4.45
CA LEU A 77 -8.82 -0.62 -3.66
C LEU A 77 -10.29 -1.05 -3.59
N GLU A 78 -10.55 -2.28 -4.00
CA GLU A 78 -11.76 -3.00 -3.66
C GLU A 78 -11.66 -3.59 -2.26
N ARG A 79 -12.32 -2.94 -1.29
CA ARG A 79 -12.26 -3.29 0.13
C ARG A 79 -12.93 -4.61 0.46
N GLU A 80 -13.70 -5.21 -0.44
CA GLU A 80 -14.24 -6.57 -0.26
C GLU A 80 -13.26 -7.68 -0.66
N THR A 81 -12.28 -7.37 -1.53
CA THR A 81 -11.40 -8.38 -2.14
C THR A 81 -9.91 -8.12 -1.92
N GLY A 82 -9.53 -6.91 -1.52
CA GLY A 82 -8.14 -6.48 -1.38
C GLY A 82 -7.44 -6.18 -2.71
N THR A 83 -8.13 -6.34 -3.85
CA THR A 83 -7.55 -6.14 -5.18
C THR A 83 -7.72 -4.72 -5.69
N LEU A 84 -6.81 -4.28 -6.57
CA LEU A 84 -6.86 -2.98 -7.21
C LEU A 84 -7.72 -3.03 -8.49
N LYS A 85 -8.63 -2.06 -8.62
CA LYS A 85 -9.52 -1.92 -9.79
C LYS A 85 -8.93 -0.98 -10.84
N ASN A 86 -9.65 -0.86 -11.96
CA ASN A 86 -9.41 0.13 -13.01
C ASN A 86 -8.01 0.06 -13.65
N PHE A 87 -7.41 -1.13 -13.69
CA PHE A 87 -6.06 -1.37 -14.22
C PHE A 87 -4.97 -0.54 -13.51
N PHE A 88 -5.23 -0.08 -12.29
CA PHE A 88 -4.26 0.62 -11.48
C PHE A 88 -3.19 -0.35 -10.97
N VAL A 89 -1.92 -0.03 -11.22
CA VAL A 89 -0.76 -0.77 -10.74
C VAL A 89 0.18 0.19 -10.03
N PRO A 90 0.44 0.00 -8.72
CA PRO A 90 1.41 0.80 -7.98
C PRO A 90 2.80 0.68 -8.60
N ARG A 91 3.55 1.78 -8.65
CA ARG A 91 4.98 1.80 -9.04
C ARG A 91 5.85 0.96 -8.11
N TYR A 92 5.45 0.83 -6.85
CA TYR A 92 6.07 -0.04 -5.87
C TYR A 92 5.51 -1.47 -5.86
N ALA A 93 4.69 -1.88 -6.84
CA ALA A 93 4.33 -3.28 -7.00
C ALA A 93 5.59 -4.14 -7.24
N GLN A 94 5.70 -5.28 -6.57
CA GLN A 94 6.69 -6.29 -6.94
C GLN A 94 6.35 -6.74 -8.35
N THR A 95 7.25 -6.50 -9.30
CA THR A 95 7.17 -7.20 -10.57
C THR A 95 7.57 -8.64 -10.29
N GLU A 96 6.75 -9.61 -10.72
CA GLU A 96 7.24 -10.98 -10.80
C GLU A 96 8.44 -10.96 -11.76
N ARG A 97 9.66 -10.88 -11.23
CA ARG A 97 10.81 -11.44 -11.93
C ARG A 97 10.59 -12.94 -11.95
N LYS A 98 9.85 -13.42 -12.94
CA LYS A 98 10.00 -14.81 -13.37
C LYS A 98 11.46 -15.02 -13.72
N GLY A 99 12.13 -15.84 -12.91
CA GLY A 99 13.29 -16.62 -13.33
C GLY A 99 14.61 -15.87 -13.39
N SER A 100 15.51 -16.30 -12.52
CA SER A 100 16.95 -16.39 -12.75
C SER A 100 17.28 -17.05 -14.09
#